data_AF-A0A7K8CBY8-F1
#
_entry.id   AF-A0A7K8CBY8-F1
#
_cell.length_a   1.000
_cell.length_b   1.000
_cell.length_c   1.000
_cell.angle_alpha   90.00
_cell.angle_beta   90.00
_cell.angle_gamma   90.00
#
_symmetry.space_group_name_H-M   'P 1'
#
loop_
_entity.id
_entity.type
_entity.pdbx_description
1 polymer ?
#
loop_
_entity_poly.entity_id
_entity_poly.type
_entity_poly.pdbx_seq_one_letter_code
_entity_poly.pdbx_strand_id
1 'polypeptide(L)'
;RAADPAIIILPVEQEHFEWSLTNSAPLQSALQNFSGQIAYHLPSHKLLQLAKSTSLTLRPKNSQVPVQGPTVFTNGSGKTGKAIVTWKEESEWQVLEGHELGSAQLVELRAVAMAFQQFSQVPLNLVTDSAYVADITQRFDCSLLKEVNNAALFSLLKTLWCAIQVRVHPYYIPHIHSHTNLPVFTTEGNARADMLANPAWVAPQPDKIAQAKASHSFFHQSAHTLQKQFHLTPTES
;
A
#
# COMPACT_ATOMS: atom_id res chain seq x y z
N ARG A 1 -13.47 -42.51 -16.32
CA ARG A 1 -13.99 -41.19 -15.87
C ARG A 1 -13.94 -41.21 -14.36
N ALA A 2 -13.20 -40.30 -13.73
CA ALA A 2 -13.26 -40.15 -12.28
C ALA A 2 -14.67 -39.67 -11.91
N ALA A 3 -15.29 -40.30 -10.92
CA ALA A 3 -16.54 -39.81 -10.35
C ALA A 3 -16.24 -38.65 -9.40
N ASP A 4 -17.10 -37.64 -9.39
CA ASP A 4 -17.00 -36.55 -8.42
C ASP A 4 -17.15 -37.10 -6.99
N PRO A 5 -16.47 -36.49 -6.01
CA PRO A 5 -16.61 -36.91 -4.62
C PRO A 5 -18.03 -36.63 -4.12
N ALA A 6 -18.51 -37.45 -3.17
CA ALA A 6 -19.79 -37.21 -2.53
C ALA A 6 -19.80 -35.91 -1.70
N ILE A 7 -18.63 -35.52 -1.16
CA ILE A 7 -18.47 -34.36 -0.28
C ILE A 7 -17.15 -33.65 -0.60
N ILE A 8 -17.19 -32.32 -0.72
CA ILE A 8 -16.02 -31.44 -0.70
C ILE A 8 -15.94 -30.79 0.67
N ILE A 9 -14.80 -30.94 1.36
CA ILE A 9 -14.56 -30.31 2.67
C ILE A 9 -13.67 -29.09 2.46
N LEU A 10 -14.17 -27.92 2.85
CA LEU A 10 -13.45 -26.66 2.75
C LEU A 10 -13.07 -26.16 4.16
N PRO A 11 -11.79 -25.83 4.41
CA PRO A 11 -11.33 -25.33 5.69
C PRO A 11 -11.61 -23.83 5.87
N VAL A 12 -12.82 -23.39 5.49
CA VAL A 12 -13.26 -21.99 5.53
C VAL A 12 -14.66 -21.92 6.11
N GLU A 13 -15.03 -20.78 6.68
CA GLU A 13 -16.38 -20.56 7.17
C GLU A 13 -17.39 -20.46 6.01
N GLN A 14 -18.62 -20.89 6.26
CA GLN A 14 -19.67 -20.93 5.25
C GLN A 14 -19.91 -19.56 4.59
N GLU A 15 -20.00 -18.50 5.39
CA GLU A 15 -20.22 -17.12 4.90
C GLU A 15 -19.13 -16.66 3.93
N HIS A 16 -17.87 -17.03 4.18
CA HIS A 16 -16.73 -16.69 3.35
C HIS A 16 -16.77 -17.44 2.01
N PHE A 17 -17.20 -18.70 2.04
CA PHE A 17 -17.37 -19.48 0.82
C PHE A 17 -18.55 -18.98 -0.02
N GLU A 18 -19.70 -18.71 0.59
CA GLU A 18 -20.88 -18.18 -0.12
C GLU A 18 -20.58 -16.83 -0.79
N TRP A 19 -19.86 -15.94 -0.10
CA TRP A 19 -19.37 -14.70 -0.70
C TRP A 19 -18.47 -14.99 -1.91
N SER A 20 -17.50 -15.91 -1.76
CA SER A 20 -16.58 -16.27 -2.84
C SER A 20 -17.30 -16.88 -4.04
N LEU A 21 -18.29 -17.75 -3.78
CA LEU A 21 -19.12 -18.36 -4.81
C LEU A 21 -19.93 -17.31 -5.56
N THR A 22 -20.46 -16.29 -4.86
CA THR A 22 -21.20 -15.19 -5.50
C THR A 22 -20.30 -14.29 -6.35
N ASN A 23 -19.03 -14.11 -5.97
CA ASN A 23 -18.12 -13.13 -6.57
C ASN A 23 -17.05 -13.72 -7.50
N SER A 24 -16.98 -15.05 -7.68
CA SER A 24 -15.96 -15.72 -8.50
C SER A 24 -16.59 -16.57 -9.61
N ALA A 25 -16.61 -16.03 -10.84
CA ALA A 25 -17.07 -16.78 -12.01
C ALA A 25 -16.30 -18.10 -12.23
N PRO A 26 -14.96 -18.18 -12.06
CA PRO A 26 -14.24 -19.45 -12.14
C PRO A 26 -14.71 -20.48 -11.11
N LEU A 27 -15.02 -20.05 -9.87
CA LEU A 27 -15.51 -20.94 -8.82
C LEU A 27 -16.92 -21.44 -9.13
N GLN A 28 -17.80 -20.55 -9.63
CA GLN A 28 -19.14 -20.92 -10.10
C GLN A 28 -19.05 -21.96 -11.22
N SER A 29 -18.18 -21.74 -12.22
CA SER A 29 -17.98 -22.70 -13.31
C SER A 29 -17.41 -24.03 -12.83
N ALA A 30 -16.45 -24.01 -11.89
CA ALA A 30 -15.85 -25.23 -11.34
C ALA A 30 -16.86 -26.10 -10.56
N LEU A 31 -17.87 -25.47 -9.94
CA LEU A 31 -18.89 -26.15 -9.13
C LEU A 31 -20.23 -26.32 -9.84
N GLN A 32 -20.39 -25.84 -11.07
CA GLN A 32 -21.67 -25.75 -11.78
C GLN A 32 -22.41 -27.10 -11.88
N ASN A 33 -21.67 -28.20 -12.02
CA ASN A 33 -22.23 -29.55 -12.16
C ASN A 33 -22.00 -30.44 -10.93
N PHE A 34 -21.45 -29.87 -9.85
CA PHE A 34 -21.22 -30.62 -8.63
C PHE A 34 -22.54 -30.84 -7.88
N SER A 35 -22.96 -32.10 -7.78
CA SER A 35 -24.21 -32.48 -7.09
C SER A 35 -23.98 -33.04 -5.67
N GLY A 36 -22.73 -33.04 -5.19
CA GLY A 36 -22.39 -33.49 -3.85
C GLY A 36 -22.64 -32.42 -2.78
N GLN A 37 -22.20 -32.70 -1.54
CA GLN A 37 -22.31 -31.74 -0.43
C GLN A 37 -21.02 -30.94 -0.25
N ILE A 38 -21.15 -29.69 0.20
CA ILE A 38 -20.02 -28.86 0.62
C ILE A 38 -20.08 -28.74 2.14
N ALA A 39 -19.00 -29.13 2.82
CA ALA A 39 -18.88 -29.05 4.27
C ALA A 39 -17.81 -28.01 4.66
N TYR A 40 -18.13 -27.16 5.64
CA TYR A 40 -17.36 -25.97 6.03
C TYR A 40 -16.64 -26.17 7.37
N HIS A 41 -15.79 -27.19 7.46
CA HIS A 41 -15.03 -27.46 8.68
C HIS A 41 -13.56 -27.73 8.37
N LEU A 42 -12.67 -27.34 9.28
CA LEU A 42 -11.29 -27.80 9.18
C LEU A 42 -11.25 -29.33 9.38
N PRO A 43 -10.46 -30.07 8.58
CA PRO A 43 -10.17 -31.46 8.86
C PRO A 43 -9.60 -31.60 10.28
N SER A 44 -9.92 -32.70 10.98
CA SER A 44 -9.55 -32.94 12.39
C SER A 44 -8.04 -33.09 12.66
N HIS A 45 -7.19 -32.74 11.69
CA HIS A 45 -5.75 -32.87 11.76
C HIS A 45 -5.12 -31.81 12.67
N LYS A 46 -4.21 -32.21 13.58
CA LYS A 46 -3.60 -31.32 14.58
C LYS A 46 -2.89 -30.10 13.97
N LEU A 47 -2.23 -30.25 12.81
CA LEU A 47 -1.58 -29.13 12.10
C LEU A 47 -2.59 -28.09 11.57
N LEU A 48 -3.80 -28.54 11.21
CA LEU A 48 -4.85 -27.65 10.71
C LEU A 48 -5.60 -27.01 11.88
N GLN A 49 -5.72 -27.68 13.03
CA GLN A 49 -6.22 -27.04 14.25
C GLN A 49 -5.34 -25.88 14.72
N LEU A 50 -4.02 -25.95 14.49
CA LEU A 50 -3.11 -24.82 14.70
C LEU A 50 -3.39 -23.64 13.76
N ALA A 51 -3.91 -23.88 12.56
CA ALA A 51 -4.30 -22.82 11.63
C ALA A 51 -5.61 -22.11 12.03
N LYS A 52 -6.39 -22.64 12.99
CA LYS A 52 -7.58 -21.94 13.54
C LYS A 52 -7.25 -20.60 14.18
N SER A 53 -6.01 -20.38 14.61
CA SER A 53 -5.57 -19.08 15.13
C SER A 53 -5.34 -18.02 14.04
N THR A 54 -5.29 -18.44 12.77
CA THR A 54 -5.14 -17.56 11.61
C THR A 54 -6.45 -17.59 10.84
N SER A 55 -7.43 -16.78 11.25
CA SER A 55 -8.67 -16.62 10.48
C SER A 55 -8.34 -16.07 9.09
N LEU A 56 -8.44 -16.92 8.07
CA LEU A 56 -8.33 -16.53 6.67
C LEU A 56 -9.72 -16.05 6.23
N THR A 57 -9.97 -14.76 6.39
CA THR A 57 -11.14 -14.11 5.78
C THR A 57 -11.00 -14.18 4.26
N LEU A 58 -11.93 -14.83 3.55
CA LEU A 58 -11.94 -14.85 2.07
C LEU A 58 -12.53 -13.58 1.45
N ARG A 59 -13.11 -12.70 2.27
CA ARG A 59 -13.65 -11.42 1.81
C ARG A 59 -12.51 -10.40 1.74
N PRO A 60 -12.12 -9.94 0.54
CA PRO A 60 -11.12 -8.91 0.42
C PRO A 60 -11.62 -7.61 1.08
N LYS A 61 -10.78 -7.06 1.94
CA LYS A 61 -10.85 -5.72 2.52
C LYS A 61 -10.34 -4.67 1.55
N ASN A 62 -9.56 -5.05 0.54
CA ASN A 62 -9.14 -4.20 -0.56
C ASN A 62 -10.35 -3.85 -1.44
N SER A 63 -10.82 -2.62 -1.32
CA SER A 63 -11.86 -2.02 -2.15
C SER A 63 -11.29 -1.61 -3.49
N GLN A 64 -12.07 -1.77 -4.57
CA GLN A 64 -11.70 -1.27 -5.91
C GLN A 64 -12.11 0.19 -6.14
N VAL A 65 -12.86 0.76 -5.20
CA VAL A 65 -13.35 2.15 -5.23
C VAL A 65 -13.06 2.84 -3.89
N PRO A 66 -13.02 4.19 -3.86
CA PRO A 66 -12.86 4.93 -2.61
C PRO A 66 -13.85 4.51 -1.53
N VAL A 67 -13.39 4.47 -0.28
CA VAL A 67 -14.19 4.10 0.90
C VAL A 67 -14.53 5.32 1.75
N GLN A 68 -15.54 5.20 2.60
CA GLN A 68 -15.92 6.28 3.53
C GLN A 68 -14.96 6.34 4.73
N GLY A 69 -13.82 7.01 4.55
CA GLY A 69 -12.79 7.18 5.56
C GLY A 69 -11.74 8.21 5.16
N PRO A 70 -10.75 8.50 6.03
CA PRO A 70 -9.71 9.48 5.74
C PRO A 70 -8.95 9.13 4.45
N THR A 71 -8.59 10.18 3.71
CA THR A 71 -7.60 10.10 2.64
C THR A 71 -6.24 10.47 3.19
N VAL A 72 -5.31 9.53 3.05
CA VAL A 72 -3.97 9.56 3.62
C VAL A 72 -2.97 9.49 2.48
N PHE A 73 -1.98 10.35 2.49
CA PHE A 73 -0.90 10.41 1.51
C PHE A 73 0.38 9.92 2.13
N THR A 74 1.08 9.01 1.44
CA THR A 74 2.33 8.46 1.92
C THR A 74 3.45 8.70 0.92
N ASN A 75 4.62 9.10 1.42
CA ASN A 75 5.85 9.11 0.64
C ASN A 75 7.04 8.70 1.53
N GLY A 76 8.09 8.15 0.93
CA GLY A 76 9.35 7.83 1.57
C GLY A 76 10.54 8.33 0.77
N SER A 77 11.58 8.81 1.45
CA SER A 77 12.83 9.19 0.79
C SER A 77 13.97 8.28 1.20
N GLY A 78 14.50 7.51 0.25
CA GLY A 78 15.72 6.72 0.47
C GLY A 78 16.96 7.59 0.75
N LYS A 79 16.93 8.89 0.43
CA LYS A 79 18.05 9.81 0.71
C LYS A 79 18.07 10.26 2.17
N THR A 80 16.91 10.53 2.74
CA THR A 80 16.79 11.04 4.12
C THR A 80 16.40 9.95 5.12
N GLY A 81 15.96 8.79 4.66
CA GLY A 81 15.36 7.73 5.47
C GLY A 81 13.97 8.08 6.02
N LYS A 82 13.40 9.24 5.67
CA LYS A 82 12.11 9.69 6.21
C LYS A 82 10.94 9.02 5.51
N ALA A 83 10.11 8.35 6.30
CA ALA A 83 8.82 7.80 5.92
C ALA A 83 7.71 8.73 6.43
N ILE A 84 6.90 9.25 5.52
CA ILE A 84 5.91 10.29 5.82
C ILE A 84 4.51 9.79 5.51
N VAL A 85 3.60 10.09 6.44
CA VAL A 85 2.17 9.91 6.29
C VAL A 85 1.50 11.25 6.60
N THR A 86 0.66 11.75 5.69
CA THR A 86 -0.09 13.00 5.91
C THR A 86 -1.57 12.81 5.61
N TRP A 87 -2.42 13.53 6.33
CA TRP A 87 -3.87 13.52 6.14
C TRP A 87 -4.46 14.83 6.63
N LYS A 88 -5.73 15.07 6.30
CA LYS A 88 -6.46 16.26 6.74
C LYS A 88 -7.51 15.88 7.77
N GLU A 89 -7.50 16.57 8.91
CA GLU A 89 -8.47 16.42 10.00
C GLU A 89 -9.04 17.80 10.32
N GLU A 90 -10.37 17.96 10.23
CA GLU A 90 -11.07 19.23 10.49
C GLU A 90 -10.50 20.47 9.76
N SER A 91 -9.92 20.26 8.57
CA SER A 91 -9.22 21.23 7.71
C SER A 91 -7.74 21.46 8.00
N GLU A 92 -7.20 20.90 9.07
CA GLU A 92 -5.78 20.97 9.42
C GLU A 92 -5.00 19.77 8.91
N TRP A 93 -3.81 20.02 8.41
CA TRP A 93 -2.93 18.97 7.91
C TRP A 93 -2.13 18.35 9.04
N GLN A 94 -2.33 17.05 9.24
CA GLN A 94 -1.60 16.23 10.18
C GLN A 94 -0.42 15.52 9.51
N VAL A 95 0.58 15.17 10.30
CA VAL A 95 1.76 14.42 9.86
C VAL A 95 2.12 13.35 10.87
N LEU A 96 2.44 12.16 10.37
CA LEU A 96 3.11 11.11 11.09
C LEU A 96 4.43 10.82 10.36
N GLU A 97 5.54 11.09 11.02
CA GLU A 97 6.89 10.85 10.52
C GLU A 97 7.47 9.59 11.19
N GLY A 98 8.15 8.79 10.37
CA GLY A 98 8.93 7.64 10.80
C GLY A 98 10.24 7.59 10.05
N HIS A 99 11.07 6.63 10.41
CA HIS A 99 12.37 6.47 9.81
C HIS A 99 12.60 5.01 9.42
N GLU A 100 13.27 4.82 8.29
CA GLU A 100 13.75 3.54 7.79
C GLU A 100 15.04 3.73 7.02
N LEU A 101 15.99 2.83 7.18
CA LEU A 101 17.25 2.87 6.46
C LEU A 101 17.18 1.98 5.22
N GLY A 102 17.82 2.42 4.14
CA GLY A 102 17.98 1.63 2.92
C GLY A 102 17.37 2.28 1.69
N SER A 103 16.82 1.46 0.79
CA SER A 103 16.30 1.95 -0.49
C SER A 103 15.02 2.77 -0.31
N ALA A 104 14.70 3.61 -1.30
CA ALA A 104 13.43 4.35 -1.33
C ALA A 104 12.22 3.42 -1.15
N GLN A 105 12.26 2.23 -1.75
CA GLN A 105 11.21 1.21 -1.60
C GLN A 105 10.99 0.77 -0.15
N LEU A 106 12.05 0.63 0.66
CA LEU A 106 11.91 0.29 2.08
C LEU A 106 11.27 1.44 2.86
N VAL A 107 11.68 2.67 2.57
CA VAL A 107 11.14 3.86 3.24
C VAL A 107 9.68 4.13 2.88
N GLU A 108 9.31 3.95 1.60
CA GLU A 108 7.92 4.01 1.15
C GLU A 108 7.07 2.90 1.78
N LEU A 109 7.60 1.67 1.85
CA LEU A 109 6.93 0.55 2.51
C LEU A 109 6.73 0.82 4.01
N ARG A 110 7.71 1.45 4.68
CA ARG A 110 7.59 1.90 6.07
C ARG A 110 6.45 2.91 6.22
N ALA A 111 6.34 3.89 5.33
CA ALA A 111 5.28 4.91 5.38
C ALA A 111 3.89 4.26 5.25
N VAL A 112 3.74 3.31 4.32
CA VAL A 112 2.48 2.58 4.15
C VAL A 112 2.16 1.71 5.36
N ALA A 113 3.13 0.95 5.89
CA ALA A 113 2.95 0.16 7.11
C ALA A 113 2.47 1.03 8.28
N MET A 114 3.06 2.22 8.45
CA MET A 114 2.64 3.18 9.48
C MET A 114 1.21 3.67 9.27
N ALA A 115 0.82 4.01 8.05
CA ALA A 115 -0.56 4.41 7.75
C ALA A 115 -1.56 3.29 8.08
N PHE A 116 -1.26 2.04 7.70
CA PHE A 116 -2.14 0.91 8.01
C PHE A 116 -2.26 0.63 9.52
N GLN A 117 -1.18 0.85 10.28
CA GLN A 117 -1.20 0.75 11.75
C GLN A 117 -2.03 1.87 12.39
N GLN A 118 -1.78 3.12 11.98
CA GLN A 118 -2.45 4.31 12.50
C GLN A 118 -3.96 4.28 12.27
N PHE A 119 -4.38 3.89 11.07
CA PHE A 119 -5.80 3.89 10.67
C PHE A 119 -6.44 2.50 10.77
N SER A 120 -5.94 1.63 11.64
CA SER A 120 -6.36 0.21 11.74
C SER A 120 -7.85 0.01 12.03
N GLN A 121 -8.48 0.96 12.73
CA GLN A 121 -9.86 0.88 13.20
C GLN A 121 -10.86 1.70 12.36
N VAL A 122 -10.47 2.15 11.15
CA VAL A 122 -11.36 2.92 10.26
C VAL A 122 -11.17 2.52 8.79
N PRO A 123 -12.15 2.76 7.90
CA PRO A 123 -11.91 2.65 6.46
C PRO A 123 -10.79 3.60 6.03
N LEU A 124 -9.98 3.23 5.04
CA LEU A 124 -8.78 3.98 4.68
C LEU A 124 -8.68 4.18 3.16
N ASN A 125 -8.48 5.42 2.70
CA ASN A 125 -8.03 5.71 1.33
C ASN A 125 -6.54 6.08 1.36
N LEU A 126 -5.66 5.16 1.02
CA LEU A 126 -4.20 5.38 1.03
C LEU A 126 -3.70 5.72 -0.37
N VAL A 127 -3.21 6.94 -0.55
CA VAL A 127 -2.68 7.43 -1.81
C VAL A 127 -1.15 7.37 -1.77
N THR A 128 -0.55 6.71 -2.74
CA THR A 128 0.92 6.61 -2.89
C THR A 128 1.32 6.78 -4.36
N ASP A 129 2.47 7.41 -4.57
CA ASP A 129 3.15 7.51 -5.85
C ASP A 129 4.07 6.31 -6.16
N SER A 130 4.24 5.40 -5.20
CA SER A 130 4.99 4.17 -5.37
C SER A 130 4.13 3.05 -5.97
N ALA A 131 4.35 2.76 -7.26
CA ALA A 131 3.71 1.63 -7.92
C ALA A 131 4.06 0.31 -7.23
N TYR A 132 5.31 0.18 -6.76
CA TYR A 132 5.77 -1.00 -6.03
C TYR A 132 4.93 -1.23 -4.78
N VAL A 133 4.75 -0.21 -3.94
CA VAL A 133 4.02 -0.36 -2.68
C VAL A 133 2.51 -0.52 -2.91
N ALA A 134 1.96 0.21 -3.89
CA ALA A 134 0.57 0.02 -4.29
C ALA A 134 0.30 -1.44 -4.70
N ASP A 135 1.11 -1.98 -5.61
CA ASP A 135 0.93 -3.34 -6.15
C ASP A 135 1.05 -4.43 -5.09
N ILE A 136 2.05 -4.37 -4.20
CA ILE A 136 2.23 -5.39 -3.15
C ILE A 136 1.10 -5.33 -2.11
N THR A 137 0.67 -4.12 -1.74
CA THR A 137 -0.39 -3.93 -0.73
C THR A 137 -1.70 -4.50 -1.24
N GLN A 138 -2.03 -4.27 -2.52
CA GLN A 138 -3.24 -4.82 -3.13
C GLN A 138 -3.27 -6.36 -3.12
N ARG A 139 -2.09 -7.00 -3.12
CA ARG A 139 -1.93 -8.46 -3.13
C ARG A 139 -1.82 -9.08 -1.74
N PHE A 140 -1.71 -8.28 -0.68
CA PHE A 140 -1.60 -8.82 0.68
C PHE A 140 -2.91 -9.31 1.28
N ASP A 141 -4.01 -8.89 0.69
CA ASP A 141 -5.30 -9.42 1.07
C ASP A 141 -5.42 -10.89 0.67
N CYS A 142 -5.83 -11.74 1.60
CA CYS A 142 -6.00 -13.19 1.38
C CYS A 142 -4.72 -13.95 0.91
N SER A 143 -3.50 -13.43 1.12
CA SER A 143 -2.25 -14.09 0.74
C SER A 143 -1.38 -14.52 1.92
N LEU A 144 -0.51 -15.51 1.68
CA LEU A 144 0.51 -15.94 2.63
C LEU A 144 1.83 -15.24 2.33
N LEU A 145 2.44 -14.66 3.36
CA LEU A 145 3.75 -14.04 3.24
C LEU A 145 4.85 -15.11 3.42
N LYS A 146 5.66 -15.30 2.39
CA LYS A 146 6.86 -16.13 2.45
C LYS A 146 8.06 -15.29 2.94
N GLU A 147 8.91 -15.90 3.75
CA GLU A 147 10.18 -15.31 4.17
C GLU A 147 11.10 -15.04 2.98
N VAL A 148 11.79 -13.89 3.02
CA VAL A 148 12.75 -13.46 2.02
C VAL A 148 14.10 -13.15 2.68
N ASN A 149 15.18 -13.32 1.94
CA ASN A 149 16.55 -13.21 2.48
C ASN A 149 16.92 -11.79 2.94
N ASN A 150 16.20 -10.76 2.50
CA ASN A 150 16.40 -9.40 2.97
C ASN A 150 15.59 -9.19 4.26
N ALA A 151 16.27 -9.22 5.41
CA ALA A 151 15.65 -9.13 6.72
C ALA A 151 14.88 -7.81 6.95
N ALA A 152 15.42 -6.68 6.48
CA ALA A 152 14.77 -5.37 6.61
C ALA A 152 13.46 -5.34 5.79
N LEU A 153 13.53 -5.77 4.53
CA LEU A 153 12.37 -5.90 3.68
C LEU A 153 11.33 -6.86 4.28
N PHE A 154 11.76 -8.04 4.72
CA PHE A 154 10.86 -9.04 5.28
C PHE A 154 10.15 -8.52 6.54
N SER A 155 10.87 -7.83 7.42
CA SER A 155 10.31 -7.21 8.62
C SER A 155 9.18 -6.23 8.29
N LEU A 156 9.40 -5.37 7.28
CA LEU A 156 8.39 -4.40 6.84
C LEU A 156 7.22 -5.06 6.12
N LEU A 157 7.46 -6.02 5.22
CA LEU A 157 6.40 -6.77 4.56
C LEU A 157 5.55 -7.53 5.60
N LYS A 158 6.19 -8.13 6.60
CA LYS A 158 5.50 -8.81 7.71
C LYS A 158 4.68 -7.83 8.53
N THR A 159 5.21 -6.66 8.83
CA THR A 159 4.51 -5.61 9.56
C THR A 159 3.26 -5.14 8.81
N LEU A 160 3.40 -4.83 7.52
CA LEU A 160 2.28 -4.43 6.67
C LEU A 160 1.26 -5.55 6.52
N TRP A 161 1.72 -6.77 6.25
CA TRP A 161 0.85 -7.95 6.15
C TRP A 161 0.04 -8.15 7.43
N CYS A 162 0.68 -8.16 8.61
CA CYS A 162 -0.02 -8.26 9.89
C CYS A 162 -1.07 -7.16 10.06
N ALA A 163 -0.71 -5.91 9.73
CA ALA A 163 -1.64 -4.78 9.82
C ALA A 163 -2.86 -4.96 8.91
N ILE A 164 -2.69 -5.50 7.70
CA ILE A 164 -3.80 -5.81 6.78
C ILE A 164 -4.66 -6.98 7.30
N GLN A 165 -4.03 -8.03 7.83
CA GLN A 165 -4.75 -9.21 8.33
C GLN A 165 -5.66 -8.87 9.53
N VAL A 166 -5.20 -8.02 10.46
CA VAL A 166 -6.00 -7.66 11.65
C VAL A 166 -7.08 -6.61 11.38
N ARG A 167 -7.07 -5.95 10.22
CA ARG A 167 -8.10 -4.94 9.88
C ARG A 167 -9.47 -5.58 9.72
N VAL A 168 -10.48 -4.87 10.20
CA VAL A 168 -11.89 -5.22 9.93
C VAL A 168 -12.54 -4.28 8.92
N HIS A 169 -11.95 -3.10 8.73
CA HIS A 169 -12.46 -2.08 7.81
C HIS A 169 -11.77 -2.14 6.45
N PRO A 170 -12.51 -1.84 5.35
CA PRO A 170 -11.95 -1.88 4.02
C PRO A 170 -10.92 -0.77 3.81
N TYR A 171 -10.08 -0.93 2.80
CA TYR A 171 -9.13 0.09 2.38
C TYR A 171 -9.10 0.18 0.86
N TYR A 172 -8.81 1.36 0.33
CA TYR A 172 -8.60 1.64 -1.08
C TYR A 172 -7.19 2.20 -1.26
N ILE A 173 -6.40 1.65 -2.18
CA ILE A 173 -5.02 2.09 -2.44
C ILE A 173 -4.79 2.41 -3.92
N PRO A 174 -5.14 3.63 -4.36
CA PRO A 174 -4.80 4.08 -5.70
C PRO A 174 -3.30 4.39 -5.80
N HIS A 175 -2.70 3.98 -6.92
CA HIS A 175 -1.42 4.52 -7.36
C HIS A 175 -1.64 5.83 -8.10
N ILE A 176 -0.91 6.89 -7.75
CA ILE A 176 -0.94 8.16 -8.45
C ILE A 176 0.39 8.43 -9.15
N HIS A 177 0.33 8.89 -10.40
CA HIS A 177 1.51 9.37 -11.11
C HIS A 177 1.63 10.90 -10.99
N SER A 178 2.85 11.41 -10.83
CA SER A 178 3.15 12.84 -10.73
C SER A 178 2.73 13.66 -11.97
N HIS A 179 2.40 13.00 -13.09
CA HIS A 179 2.01 13.63 -14.36
C HIS A 179 0.52 13.47 -14.72
N THR A 180 -0.32 13.03 -13.77
CA THR A 180 -1.77 12.93 -13.98
C THR A 180 -2.49 14.19 -13.49
N ASN A 181 -3.53 14.62 -14.21
CA ASN A 181 -4.44 15.66 -13.73
C ASN A 181 -5.26 15.11 -12.56
N LEU A 182 -4.73 15.27 -11.35
CA LEU A 182 -5.36 14.82 -10.11
C LEU A 182 -6.23 15.95 -9.52
N PRO A 183 -7.26 15.61 -8.74
CA PRO A 183 -8.00 16.60 -7.96
C PRO A 183 -7.05 17.42 -7.07
N VAL A 184 -7.34 18.72 -6.88
CA VAL A 184 -6.49 19.65 -6.12
C VAL A 184 -6.06 19.11 -4.77
N PHE A 185 -6.99 18.51 -4.02
CA PHE A 185 -6.72 17.91 -2.72
C PHE A 185 -5.69 16.76 -2.79
N THR A 186 -5.74 15.94 -3.83
CA THR A 186 -4.77 14.86 -4.06
C THR A 186 -3.39 15.41 -4.40
N THR A 187 -3.33 16.44 -5.23
CA THR A 187 -2.07 17.13 -5.56
C THR A 187 -1.44 17.79 -4.34
N GLU A 188 -2.24 18.49 -3.52
CA GLU A 188 -1.79 19.15 -2.29
C GLU A 188 -1.24 18.14 -1.27
N GLY A 189 -1.97 17.05 -1.03
CA GLY A 189 -1.56 16.00 -0.10
C GLY A 189 -0.27 15.30 -0.53
N ASN A 190 -0.14 14.95 -1.82
CA ASN A 190 1.08 14.34 -2.34
C ASN A 190 2.28 15.29 -2.21
N ALA A 191 2.13 16.54 -2.67
CA ALA A 191 3.20 17.53 -2.61
C ALA A 191 3.67 17.78 -1.16
N ARG A 192 2.75 17.71 -0.19
CA ARG A 192 3.08 17.82 1.23
C ARG A 192 3.91 16.63 1.72
N ALA A 193 3.51 15.40 1.40
CA ALA A 193 4.26 14.21 1.76
C ALA A 193 5.68 14.23 1.15
N ASP A 194 5.80 14.63 -0.12
CA ASP A 194 7.06 14.76 -0.86
C ASP A 194 8.02 15.75 -0.17
N MET A 195 7.48 16.93 0.17
CA MET A 195 8.19 18.01 0.84
C MET A 195 8.74 17.56 2.21
N LEU A 196 7.92 16.89 3.00
CA LEU A 196 8.28 16.43 4.34
C LEU A 196 9.28 15.28 4.31
N ALA A 197 9.24 14.43 3.27
CA ALA A 197 10.20 13.36 3.08
C ALA A 197 11.57 13.91 2.67
N ASN A 198 11.61 15.09 2.04
CA ASN A 198 12.81 15.72 1.51
C ASN A 198 12.97 17.19 1.96
N PRO A 199 13.03 17.50 3.26
CA PRO A 199 12.93 18.87 3.76
C PRO A 199 14.11 19.77 3.36
N ALA A 200 15.28 19.17 3.03
CA ALA A 200 16.45 19.90 2.54
C ALA A 200 16.18 20.70 1.25
N TRP A 201 15.10 20.37 0.54
CA TRP A 201 14.61 21.06 -0.65
C TRP A 201 13.89 22.37 -0.38
N VAL A 202 13.26 22.49 0.79
CA VAL A 202 12.36 23.60 1.12
C VAL A 202 13.00 24.56 2.13
N ALA A 203 14.11 24.15 2.75
CA ALA A 203 14.99 25.09 3.43
C ALA A 203 15.45 26.17 2.43
N PRO A 204 15.48 27.47 2.80
CA PRO A 204 16.05 28.51 1.95
C PRO A 204 17.52 28.18 1.71
N GLN A 205 17.79 27.58 0.55
CA GLN A 205 19.14 27.30 0.10
C GLN A 205 19.79 28.66 -0.26
N PRO A 206 20.97 28.97 0.28
CA PRO A 206 21.55 30.30 0.20
C PRO A 206 21.95 30.71 -1.24
N ASP A 207 22.05 29.77 -2.17
CA ASP A 207 22.50 30.00 -3.55
C ASP A 207 21.58 29.34 -4.60
N LYS A 208 21.35 30.04 -5.71
CA LYS A 208 20.57 29.60 -6.88
C LYS A 208 21.15 28.34 -7.52
N ILE A 209 22.47 28.18 -7.50
CA ILE A 209 23.13 26.96 -8.01
C ILE A 209 22.81 25.76 -7.11
N ALA A 210 22.79 25.95 -5.78
CA ALA A 210 22.39 24.90 -4.84
C ALA A 210 20.91 24.52 -5.02
N GLN A 211 20.03 25.50 -5.27
CA GLN A 211 18.62 25.25 -5.60
C GLN A 211 18.45 24.52 -6.93
N ALA A 212 19.22 24.86 -7.96
CA ALA A 212 19.18 24.19 -9.25
C ALA A 212 19.75 22.77 -9.22
N LYS A 213 20.86 22.55 -8.50
CA LYS A 213 21.46 21.22 -8.28
C LYS A 213 20.55 20.33 -7.44
N ALA A 214 19.88 20.91 -6.44
CA ALA A 214 18.77 20.26 -5.80
C ALA A 214 17.76 19.91 -6.91
N SER A 215 17.08 20.87 -7.54
CA SER A 215 16.02 20.69 -8.56
C SER A 215 16.31 19.60 -9.60
N HIS A 216 17.52 19.58 -10.14
CA HIS A 216 18.02 18.52 -11.01
C HIS A 216 17.92 17.12 -10.39
N SER A 217 18.40 16.97 -9.16
CA SER A 217 18.55 15.70 -8.45
C SER A 217 17.23 15.05 -7.99
N PHE A 218 16.08 15.72 -8.12
CA PHE A 218 14.77 15.19 -7.73
C PHE A 218 13.79 15.16 -8.88
N PHE A 219 13.72 16.23 -9.67
CA PHE A 219 12.83 16.28 -10.82
C PHE A 219 13.50 15.76 -12.10
N HIS A 220 14.79 15.38 -12.05
CA HIS A 220 15.59 14.98 -13.21
C HIS A 220 15.49 15.99 -14.38
N GLN A 221 15.35 17.28 -14.04
CA GLN A 221 15.20 18.35 -15.02
C GLN A 221 16.47 18.55 -15.83
N SER A 222 16.33 18.81 -17.12
CA SER A 222 17.49 19.12 -17.97
C SER A 222 18.16 20.43 -17.54
N ALA A 223 19.47 20.55 -17.81
CA ALA A 223 20.25 21.76 -17.52
C ALA A 223 19.60 23.03 -18.11
N HIS A 224 19.01 22.92 -19.30
CA HIS A 224 18.29 24.02 -19.95
C HIS A 224 17.02 24.45 -19.18
N THR A 225 16.25 23.50 -18.64
CA THR A 225 15.07 23.81 -17.81
C THR A 225 15.47 24.51 -16.51
N LEU A 226 16.55 24.03 -15.88
CA LEU A 226 17.10 24.63 -14.66
C LEU A 226 17.66 26.02 -14.89
N GLN A 227 18.35 26.23 -16.02
CA GLN A 227 18.87 27.53 -16.42
C GLN A 227 17.76 28.58 -16.53
N LYS A 228 16.62 28.21 -17.14
CA LYS A 228 15.45 29.08 -17.24
C LYS A 228 14.77 29.30 -15.88
N GLN A 229 14.62 28.24 -15.09
CA GLN A 229 13.90 28.26 -13.81
C GLN A 229 14.64 29.07 -12.73
N PHE A 230 15.97 29.02 -12.71
CA PHE A 230 16.81 29.68 -11.69
C PHE A 230 17.62 30.86 -12.24
N HIS A 231 17.42 31.23 -13.52
CA HIS A 231 18.14 32.29 -14.21
C HIS A 231 19.68 32.13 -14.13
N LEU A 232 20.18 30.92 -14.34
CA LEU A 232 21.62 30.62 -14.31
C LEU A 232 22.30 31.06 -15.61
N THR A 233 23.57 31.45 -15.54
CA THR A 233 24.36 31.74 -16.75
C THR A 233 24.90 30.44 -17.37
N PRO A 234 25.24 30.42 -18.68
CA PRO A 234 25.78 29.23 -19.35
C PRO A 234 27.10 28.70 -18.78
N THR A 235 27.79 29.50 -17.94
CA THR A 235 29.03 29.12 -17.27
C THR A 235 28.78 28.40 -15.94
N GLU A 236 27.54 28.43 -15.45
CA GLU A 236 27.10 27.89 -14.15
C GLU A 236 26.25 26.61 -14.28
N SER A 237 25.94 26.19 -15.53
CA SER A 237 25.19 24.98 -15.89
C SER A 237 26.08 23.80 -16.21
#